data_AF-A0A1R0GSW7-F1
#
_entry.id   AF-A0A1R0GSW7-F1
#
_cell.length_a   1.000
_cell.length_b   1.000
_cell.length_c   1.000
_cell.angle_alpha   90.00
_cell.angle_beta   90.00
_cell.angle_gamma   90.00
#
_symmetry.space_group_name_H-M   'P 1'
#
loop_
_entity.id
_entity.type
_entity.pdbx_description
1 polymer ?
#
loop_
_entity_poly.entity_id
_entity_poly.type
_entity_poly.pdbx_seq_one_letter_code
_entity_poly.pdbx_strand_id
1 'polypeptide(L)'
;MEYDPDFPSARGKYREFISNQLSFREIIPIGDEEVENKIHEVFRLQYLKDVVLARILDESSTSIIGSLILFYNSEILSYIESNIPFQKKLFSIVSLPDEPDEKKNEVILFMKQYSQMYKSLPNTYRGDSFKTLCENGLFNALRFALLCSNDKTRLDGSELLVFMLECDKAFVREYLLYEDQSPDPDTKDHKSLLSIISEIVNSDPNINIQLLNVDIMRVILDTSSTGLESFSGFIEVFYLFSLTFFCVLLFFFIPYFYKFCHL
;
A
#
# COMPACT_ATOMS: atom_id res chain seq x y z
N MET A 1 -46.52 13.63 -2.28
CA MET A 1 -45.88 14.96 -2.22
C MET A 1 -44.67 14.81 -1.33
N GLU A 2 -43.48 14.70 -1.92
CA GLU A 2 -42.22 14.96 -1.20
C GLU A 2 -41.36 15.77 -2.17
N TYR A 3 -41.68 17.07 -2.19
CA TYR A 3 -40.97 18.10 -2.92
C TYR A 3 -40.14 18.82 -1.86
N ASP A 4 -38.83 18.59 -1.84
CA ASP A 4 -37.90 19.40 -1.05
C ASP A 4 -37.54 20.63 -1.90
N PRO A 5 -38.01 21.85 -1.55
CA PRO A 5 -37.92 23.04 -2.41
C PRO A 5 -36.49 23.60 -2.55
N ASP A 6 -35.53 23.12 -1.75
CA ASP A 6 -34.22 23.78 -1.63
C ASP A 6 -33.20 23.36 -2.71
N PHE A 7 -33.43 22.31 -3.51
CA PHE A 7 -32.44 21.83 -4.50
C PHE A 7 -33.03 21.34 -5.85
N PRO A 8 -33.46 22.25 -6.76
CA PRO A 8 -34.01 21.89 -8.07
C PRO A 8 -32.97 21.28 -9.04
N SER A 9 -31.67 21.57 -8.88
CA SER A 9 -30.61 21.25 -9.84
C SER A 9 -29.71 20.08 -9.43
N ALA A 10 -29.93 19.45 -8.26
CA ALA A 10 -29.05 18.41 -7.75
C ALA A 10 -29.17 17.09 -8.51
N ARG A 11 -30.34 16.73 -9.05
CA ARG A 11 -30.57 15.41 -9.69
C ARG A 11 -29.70 15.14 -10.92
N GLY A 12 -29.42 16.15 -11.75
CA GLY A 12 -28.62 15.99 -12.97
C GLY A 12 -27.15 15.68 -12.67
N LYS A 13 -26.54 16.49 -11.78
CA LYS A 13 -25.17 16.26 -11.29
C LYS A 13 -25.07 15.00 -10.43
N TYR A 14 -26.09 14.69 -9.64
CA TYR A 14 -26.13 13.49 -8.80
C TYR A 14 -26.08 12.21 -9.65
N ARG A 15 -26.80 12.16 -10.78
CA ARG A 15 -26.84 10.99 -11.66
C ARG A 15 -25.52 10.78 -12.43
N GLU A 16 -24.88 11.86 -12.88
CA GLU A 16 -23.55 11.81 -13.52
C GLU A 16 -22.42 11.53 -12.51
N PHE A 17 -22.51 12.06 -11.29
CA PHE A 17 -21.56 11.80 -10.21
C PHE A 17 -21.66 10.35 -9.73
N ILE A 18 -22.90 9.84 -9.61
CA ILE A 18 -23.19 8.43 -9.37
C ILE A 18 -22.64 7.57 -10.51
N SER A 19 -22.95 7.87 -11.79
CA SER A 19 -22.48 7.03 -12.89
C SER A 19 -20.96 7.03 -13.06
N ASN A 20 -20.28 8.14 -12.77
CA ASN A 20 -18.82 8.26 -12.94
C ASN A 20 -18.01 7.83 -11.71
N GLN A 21 -18.57 7.85 -10.49
CA GLN A 21 -17.88 7.29 -9.31
C GLN A 21 -18.21 5.81 -9.08
N LEU A 22 -19.41 5.34 -9.45
CA LEU A 22 -19.80 3.92 -9.34
C LEU A 22 -19.24 3.03 -10.46
N SER A 23 -18.51 3.58 -11.43
CA SER A 23 -17.85 2.75 -12.44
C SER A 23 -16.68 2.01 -11.77
N PHE A 24 -16.97 0.80 -11.28
CA PHE A 24 -15.95 -0.19 -10.98
C PHE A 24 -15.05 -0.33 -12.21
N ARG A 25 -13.82 0.15 -12.08
CA ARG A 25 -12.85 0.11 -13.18
C ARG A 25 -12.00 -1.13 -13.00
N GLU A 26 -12.40 -2.16 -13.71
CA GLU A 26 -11.71 -3.44 -13.67
C GLU A 26 -10.42 -3.37 -14.48
N ILE A 27 -9.28 -3.57 -13.80
CA ILE A 27 -7.95 -3.58 -14.43
C ILE A 27 -7.72 -4.92 -15.14
N ILE A 28 -8.21 -5.99 -14.53
CA ILE A 28 -8.14 -7.37 -15.01
C ILE A 28 -9.47 -8.06 -14.69
N PRO A 29 -10.05 -8.82 -15.63
CA PRO A 29 -11.23 -9.62 -15.37
C PRO A 29 -11.01 -10.54 -14.17
N ILE A 30 -11.82 -10.37 -13.12
CA ILE A 30 -11.85 -11.24 -11.94
C ILE A 30 -12.33 -12.62 -12.38
N GLY A 31 -13.41 -12.69 -13.15
CA GLY A 31 -13.89 -13.94 -13.75
C GLY A 31 -14.70 -14.82 -12.81
N ASP A 32 -14.99 -14.33 -11.60
CA ASP A 32 -15.93 -14.92 -10.65
C ASP A 32 -17.07 -13.92 -10.40
N GLU A 33 -18.25 -14.23 -10.92
CA GLU A 33 -19.44 -13.38 -10.85
C GLU A 33 -19.89 -13.13 -9.39
N GLU A 34 -19.66 -14.07 -8.47
CA GLU A 34 -20.00 -13.86 -7.06
C GLU A 34 -19.10 -12.79 -6.42
N VAL A 35 -17.81 -12.81 -6.75
CA VAL A 35 -16.84 -11.83 -6.23
C VAL A 35 -17.06 -10.45 -6.85
N GLU A 36 -17.35 -10.40 -8.14
CA GLU A 36 -17.73 -9.14 -8.83
C GLU A 36 -18.98 -8.51 -8.20
N ASN A 37 -20.00 -9.33 -7.91
CA ASN A 37 -21.19 -8.87 -7.20
C ASN A 37 -20.86 -8.34 -5.80
N LYS A 38 -20.02 -9.04 -5.03
CA LYS A 38 -19.58 -8.59 -3.70
C LYS A 38 -18.86 -7.25 -3.77
N ILE A 39 -18.00 -7.02 -4.76
CA ILE A 39 -17.32 -5.74 -4.97
C ILE A 39 -18.33 -4.62 -5.24
N HIS A 40 -19.30 -4.86 -6.11
CA HIS A 40 -20.36 -3.89 -6.38
C HIS A 40 -21.22 -3.61 -5.14
N GLU A 41 -21.52 -4.64 -4.33
CA GLU A 41 -22.25 -4.48 -3.08
C GLU A 41 -21.47 -3.66 -2.05
N VAL A 42 -20.17 -3.94 -1.85
CA VAL A 42 -19.29 -3.14 -0.98
C VAL A 42 -19.33 -1.67 -1.39
N PHE A 43 -19.15 -1.39 -2.68
CA PHE A 43 -19.15 -0.02 -3.18
C PHE A 43 -20.50 0.68 -2.89
N ARG A 44 -21.62 0.01 -3.17
CA ARG A 44 -22.96 0.55 -2.91
C ARG A 44 -23.22 0.78 -1.43
N LEU A 45 -22.80 -0.15 -0.57
CA LEU A 45 -22.94 -0.04 0.88
C LEU A 45 -22.09 1.10 1.46
N GLN A 46 -20.85 1.26 1.00
CA GLN A 46 -20.00 2.39 1.38
C GLN A 46 -20.65 3.72 0.97
N TYR A 47 -21.12 3.84 -0.28
CA TYR A 47 -21.82 5.03 -0.74
C TYR A 47 -23.08 5.33 0.09
N LEU A 48 -23.88 4.30 0.37
CA LEU A 48 -25.09 4.44 1.19
C LEU A 48 -24.75 4.96 2.59
N LYS A 49 -23.74 4.37 3.24
CA LYS A 49 -23.29 4.72 4.59
C LYS A 49 -22.70 6.13 4.65
N ASP A 50 -21.76 6.44 3.75
CA ASP A 50 -20.90 7.63 3.86
C ASP A 50 -21.48 8.87 3.15
N VAL A 51 -22.32 8.70 2.13
CA VAL A 51 -22.86 9.81 1.33
C VAL A 51 -24.35 10.02 1.55
N VAL A 52 -25.13 8.95 1.44
CA VAL A 52 -26.60 9.07 1.41
C VAL A 52 -27.18 9.22 2.81
N LEU A 53 -26.71 8.39 3.75
CA LEU A 53 -27.33 8.25 5.06
C LEU A 53 -26.46 8.70 6.23
N ALA A 54 -25.30 9.32 5.97
CA ALA A 54 -24.34 9.74 7.00
C ALA A 54 -24.90 10.66 8.09
N ARG A 55 -26.06 11.30 7.87
CA ARG A 55 -26.73 12.21 8.82
C ARG A 55 -28.02 11.65 9.43
N ILE A 56 -28.46 10.47 8.98
CA ILE A 56 -29.79 9.92 9.27
C ILE A 56 -29.69 8.55 9.94
N LEU A 57 -28.61 7.79 9.67
CA LEU A 57 -28.38 6.52 10.34
C LEU A 57 -28.08 6.74 11.82
N ASP A 58 -28.72 5.93 12.64
CA ASP A 58 -28.31 5.74 14.02
C ASP A 58 -27.05 4.86 14.09
N GLU A 59 -26.41 4.86 15.25
CA GLU A 59 -25.15 4.14 15.48
C GLU A 59 -25.29 2.63 15.23
N SER A 60 -26.45 2.06 15.55
CA SER A 60 -26.70 0.62 15.38
C SER A 60 -26.76 0.22 13.89
N SER A 61 -27.46 0.98 13.06
CA SER A 61 -27.54 0.73 11.62
C SER A 61 -26.20 0.96 10.92
N THR A 62 -25.44 1.98 11.35
CA THR A 62 -24.08 2.24 10.86
C THR A 62 -23.16 1.06 11.15
N SER A 63 -23.26 0.49 12.35
CA SER A 63 -22.48 -0.70 12.72
C SER A 63 -22.86 -1.94 11.90
N ILE A 64 -24.14 -2.15 11.60
CA ILE A 64 -24.58 -3.29 10.78
C ILE A 64 -24.01 -3.19 9.35
N ILE A 65 -24.11 -2.02 8.72
CA ILE A 65 -23.55 -1.79 7.39
C ILE A 65 -22.02 -1.96 7.41
N GLY A 66 -21.36 -1.44 8.45
CA GLY A 66 -19.93 -1.63 8.66
C GLY A 66 -19.54 -3.12 8.72
N SER A 67 -20.27 -3.92 9.49
CA SER A 67 -20.03 -5.37 9.58
C SER A 67 -20.25 -6.10 8.26
N LEU A 68 -21.28 -5.71 7.48
CA LEU A 68 -21.51 -6.28 6.14
C LEU A 68 -20.37 -5.95 5.17
N ILE A 69 -19.89 -4.69 5.17
CA ILE A 69 -18.75 -4.28 4.36
C ILE A 69 -17.50 -5.10 4.75
N LEU A 70 -17.24 -5.29 6.04
CA LEU A 70 -16.12 -6.09 6.51
C LEU A 70 -16.22 -7.55 6.08
N PHE A 71 -17.43 -8.13 6.15
CA PHE A 71 -17.68 -9.50 5.70
C PHE A 71 -17.36 -9.67 4.21
N TYR A 72 -17.89 -8.81 3.34
CA TYR A 72 -17.60 -8.88 1.92
C TYR A 72 -16.13 -8.58 1.58
N ASN A 73 -15.51 -7.62 2.24
CA ASN A 73 -14.07 -7.36 2.10
C ASN A 73 -13.26 -8.62 2.43
N SER A 74 -13.63 -9.37 3.48
CA SER A 74 -12.93 -10.60 3.83
C SER A 74 -13.02 -11.68 2.74
N GLU A 75 -14.18 -11.81 2.09
CA GLU A 75 -14.36 -12.76 0.98
C GLU A 75 -13.60 -12.33 -0.28
N ILE A 76 -13.62 -11.04 -0.62
CA ILE A 76 -12.88 -10.48 -1.75
C ILE A 76 -11.37 -10.70 -1.56
N LEU A 77 -10.85 -10.41 -0.35
CA LEU A 77 -9.44 -10.61 -0.03
C LEU A 77 -9.06 -12.09 -0.10
N SER A 78 -9.89 -12.98 0.45
CA SER A 78 -9.67 -14.43 0.39
C SER A 78 -9.63 -14.94 -1.06
N TYR A 79 -10.49 -14.41 -1.93
CA TYR A 79 -10.46 -14.72 -3.36
C TYR A 79 -9.15 -14.26 -4.01
N ILE A 80 -8.76 -13.00 -3.79
CA ILE A 80 -7.53 -12.45 -4.38
C ILE A 80 -6.32 -13.26 -3.92
N GLU A 81 -6.25 -13.60 -2.63
CA GLU A 81 -5.15 -14.34 -2.02
C GLU A 81 -5.04 -15.80 -2.51
N SER A 82 -6.17 -16.46 -2.77
CA SER A 82 -6.18 -17.84 -3.26
C SER A 82 -6.00 -17.95 -4.79
N ASN A 83 -6.33 -16.90 -5.55
CA ASN A 83 -6.22 -16.88 -7.00
C ASN A 83 -4.81 -16.45 -7.49
N ILE A 84 -3.85 -17.37 -7.43
CA ILE A 84 -2.47 -17.17 -7.91
C ILE A 84 -2.41 -16.70 -9.38
N PRO A 85 -3.18 -17.28 -10.33
CA PRO A 85 -3.19 -16.81 -11.72
C PRO A 85 -3.57 -15.33 -11.86
N PHE A 86 -4.57 -14.88 -11.10
CA PHE A 86 -4.96 -13.47 -11.05
C PHE A 86 -3.81 -12.58 -10.55
N GLN A 87 -3.19 -12.95 -9.42
CA GLN A 87 -2.06 -12.20 -8.85
C GLN A 87 -0.90 -12.06 -9.85
N LYS A 88 -0.50 -13.15 -10.51
CA LYS A 88 0.57 -13.12 -11.51
C LYS A 88 0.22 -12.23 -12.68
N LYS A 89 -1.01 -12.30 -13.18
CA LYS A 89 -1.49 -11.43 -14.26
C LYS A 89 -1.49 -9.96 -13.83
N LEU A 90 -1.93 -9.66 -12.62
CA LEU A 90 -1.92 -8.31 -12.04
C LEU A 90 -0.53 -7.71 -11.98
N PHE A 91 0.43 -8.40 -11.39
CA PHE A 91 1.78 -7.88 -11.26
C PHE A 91 2.56 -7.90 -12.59
N SER A 92 2.21 -8.79 -13.53
CA SER A 92 2.84 -8.80 -14.85
C SER A 92 2.64 -7.50 -15.62
N ILE A 93 1.53 -6.78 -15.42
CA ILE A 93 1.26 -5.48 -16.08
C ILE A 93 2.36 -4.47 -15.77
N VAL A 94 2.87 -4.46 -14.53
CA VAL A 94 3.90 -3.52 -14.11
C VAL A 94 5.26 -3.85 -14.74
N SER A 95 5.54 -5.14 -14.95
CA SER A 95 6.78 -5.62 -15.55
C SER A 95 6.83 -5.46 -17.07
N LEU A 96 5.69 -5.24 -17.75
CA LEU A 96 5.66 -5.12 -19.20
C LEU A 96 6.10 -3.71 -19.65
N PRO A 97 7.13 -3.59 -20.51
CA PRO A 97 7.60 -2.29 -20.99
C PRO A 97 6.59 -1.59 -21.91
N ASP A 98 5.78 -2.35 -22.63
CA ASP A 98 4.83 -1.83 -23.63
C ASP A 98 3.51 -1.31 -23.03
N GLU A 99 3.25 -1.57 -21.74
CA GLU A 99 2.02 -1.13 -21.08
C GLU A 99 2.13 0.35 -20.65
N PRO A 100 1.06 1.16 -20.85
CA PRO A 100 1.09 2.58 -20.52
C PRO A 100 1.17 2.77 -19.00
N ASP A 101 1.88 3.82 -18.59
CA ASP A 101 2.06 4.16 -17.17
C ASP A 101 0.72 4.34 -16.44
N GLU A 102 -0.33 4.78 -17.14
CA GLU A 102 -1.70 4.87 -16.60
C GLU A 102 -2.21 3.52 -16.07
N LYS A 103 -2.02 2.44 -16.84
CA LYS A 103 -2.47 1.10 -16.46
C LYS A 103 -1.60 0.52 -15.33
N LYS A 104 -0.31 0.84 -15.32
CA LYS A 104 0.60 0.47 -14.22
C LYS A 104 0.21 1.20 -12.93
N ASN A 105 -0.14 2.49 -13.01
CA ASN A 105 -0.65 3.27 -11.89
C ASN A 105 -1.95 2.70 -11.34
N GLU A 106 -2.83 2.18 -12.20
CA GLU A 106 -4.04 1.50 -11.76
C GLU A 106 -3.74 0.25 -10.92
N VAL A 107 -2.70 -0.53 -11.27
CA VAL A 107 -2.27 -1.68 -10.44
C VAL A 107 -1.85 -1.23 -9.04
N ILE A 108 -1.12 -0.12 -8.94
CA ILE A 108 -0.71 0.43 -7.64
C ILE A 108 -1.94 0.90 -6.84
N LEU A 109 -2.89 1.56 -7.50
CA LEU A 109 -4.14 1.97 -6.87
C LEU A 109 -4.96 0.78 -6.37
N PHE A 110 -5.00 -0.30 -7.15
CA PHE A 110 -5.63 -1.56 -6.71
C PHE A 110 -4.96 -2.12 -5.46
N MET A 111 -3.62 -2.17 -5.44
CA MET A 111 -2.89 -2.64 -4.26
C MET A 111 -3.08 -1.74 -3.04
N LYS A 112 -3.23 -0.44 -3.24
CA LYS A 112 -3.61 0.50 -2.17
C LYS A 112 -4.99 0.17 -1.62
N GLN A 113 -5.99 -0.02 -2.47
CA GLN A 113 -7.35 -0.41 -2.04
C GLN A 113 -7.35 -1.77 -1.34
N TYR A 114 -6.59 -2.75 -1.86
CA TYR A 114 -6.37 -4.04 -1.22
C TYR A 114 -5.81 -3.86 0.20
N SER A 115 -4.76 -3.04 0.37
CA SER A 115 -4.17 -2.78 1.68
C SER A 115 -5.15 -2.12 2.65
N GLN A 116 -6.00 -1.22 2.17
CA GLN A 116 -7.02 -0.56 2.99
C GLN A 116 -8.11 -1.54 3.45
N MET A 117 -8.58 -2.40 2.54
CA MET A 117 -9.51 -3.47 2.87
C MET A 117 -8.89 -4.42 3.91
N TYR A 118 -7.64 -4.84 3.71
CA TYR A 118 -6.94 -5.73 4.63
C TYR A 118 -6.76 -5.11 6.02
N LYS A 119 -6.37 -3.83 6.09
CA LYS A 119 -6.24 -3.09 7.36
C LYS A 119 -7.56 -2.92 8.10
N SER A 120 -8.69 -2.87 7.38
CA SER A 120 -10.02 -2.78 7.99
C SER A 120 -10.44 -4.07 8.71
N LEU A 121 -9.87 -5.22 8.32
CA LEU A 121 -10.17 -6.50 8.95
C LEU A 121 -9.51 -6.64 10.33
N PRO A 122 -10.20 -7.28 11.30
CA PRO A 122 -9.57 -7.71 12.54
C PRO A 122 -8.42 -8.68 12.26
N ASN A 123 -7.38 -8.65 13.10
CA ASN A 123 -6.16 -9.47 12.93
C ASN A 123 -6.45 -10.97 12.78
N THR A 124 -7.53 -11.47 13.39
CA THR A 124 -7.94 -12.89 13.29
C THR A 124 -8.31 -13.33 11.88
N TYR A 125 -8.70 -12.39 11.00
CA TYR A 125 -9.10 -12.67 9.61
C TYR A 125 -8.01 -12.37 8.59
N ARG A 126 -6.85 -11.87 9.05
CA ARG A 126 -5.70 -11.61 8.20
C ARG A 126 -4.96 -12.93 7.99
N GLY A 127 -5.05 -13.48 6.78
CA GLY A 127 -4.37 -14.71 6.42
C GLY A 127 -2.85 -14.56 6.26
N ASP A 128 -2.14 -15.69 6.20
CA ASP A 128 -0.69 -15.76 5.97
C ASP A 128 -0.28 -15.61 4.49
N SER A 129 -1.23 -15.27 3.61
CA SER A 129 -1.05 -15.22 2.15
C SER A 129 -0.18 -14.06 1.65
N PHE A 130 0.28 -13.18 2.56
CA PHE A 130 1.15 -12.05 2.25
C PHE A 130 2.43 -12.49 1.51
N LYS A 131 3.04 -13.60 1.92
CA LYS A 131 4.26 -14.13 1.29
C LYS A 131 4.00 -14.54 -0.17
N THR A 132 2.86 -15.15 -0.44
CA THR A 132 2.43 -15.52 -1.79
C THR A 132 2.26 -14.30 -2.69
N LEU A 133 1.69 -13.20 -2.19
CA LEU A 133 1.61 -11.94 -2.93
C LEU A 133 3.00 -11.39 -3.26
N CYS A 134 3.94 -11.46 -2.30
CA CYS A 134 5.32 -11.05 -2.50
C CYS A 134 6.02 -11.86 -3.59
N GLU A 135 5.91 -13.19 -3.53
CA GLU A 135 6.47 -14.12 -4.52
C GLU A 135 5.87 -13.93 -5.92
N ASN A 136 4.61 -13.51 -6.02
CA ASN A 136 3.93 -13.29 -7.30
C ASN A 136 4.23 -11.94 -7.96
N GLY A 137 5.01 -11.05 -7.32
CA GLY A 137 5.51 -9.83 -7.95
C GLY A 137 5.18 -8.52 -7.25
N LEU A 138 4.71 -8.54 -5.99
CA LEU A 138 4.40 -7.32 -5.23
C LEU A 138 5.60 -6.38 -5.10
N PHE A 139 6.82 -6.92 -4.90
CA PHE A 139 8.03 -6.09 -4.81
C PHE A 139 8.34 -5.34 -6.12
N ASN A 140 8.03 -5.92 -7.27
CA ASN A 140 8.18 -5.25 -8.56
C ASN A 140 7.16 -4.11 -8.72
N ALA A 141 5.92 -4.32 -8.25
CA ALA A 141 4.92 -3.26 -8.20
C ALA A 141 5.36 -2.11 -7.28
N LEU A 142 5.87 -2.43 -6.10
CA LEU A 142 6.41 -1.45 -5.17
C LEU A 142 7.56 -0.64 -5.80
N ARG A 143 8.50 -1.31 -6.44
CA ARG A 143 9.63 -0.68 -7.14
C ARG A 143 9.17 0.35 -8.17
N PHE A 144 8.24 -0.05 -9.04
CA PHE A 144 7.66 0.86 -10.04
C PHE A 144 7.01 2.07 -9.38
N ALA A 145 6.22 1.86 -8.32
CA ALA A 145 5.51 2.94 -7.64
C ALA A 145 6.48 3.97 -7.05
N LEU A 146 7.55 3.51 -6.39
CA LEU A 146 8.54 4.38 -5.75
C LEU A 146 9.39 5.17 -6.77
N LEU A 147 9.61 4.63 -7.97
CA LEU A 147 10.34 5.31 -9.05
C LEU A 147 9.46 6.24 -9.90
N CYS A 148 8.15 6.23 -9.69
CA CYS A 148 7.23 7.00 -10.53
C CYS A 148 7.39 8.51 -10.31
N SER A 149 7.43 9.27 -11.40
CA SER A 149 7.47 10.74 -11.36
C SER A 149 6.23 11.36 -10.71
N ASN A 150 5.11 10.64 -10.71
CA ASN A 150 3.86 11.10 -10.11
C ASN A 150 3.90 10.96 -8.58
N ASP A 151 3.85 12.10 -7.89
CA ASP A 151 3.79 12.19 -6.43
C ASP A 151 2.69 11.32 -5.82
N LYS A 152 1.52 11.20 -6.46
CA LYS A 152 0.42 10.38 -5.94
C LYS A 152 0.79 8.90 -5.95
N THR A 153 1.26 8.39 -7.09
CA THR A 153 1.68 6.99 -7.22
C THR A 153 2.83 6.67 -6.26
N ARG A 154 3.77 7.60 -6.09
CA ARG A 154 4.92 7.42 -5.20
C ARG A 154 4.53 7.42 -3.73
N LEU A 155 3.58 8.26 -3.34
CA LEU A 155 2.95 8.22 -2.02
C LEU A 155 2.21 6.90 -1.80
N ASP A 156 1.40 6.46 -2.78
CA ASP A 156 0.68 5.18 -2.72
C ASP A 156 1.65 3.99 -2.58
N GLY A 157 2.80 4.03 -3.28
CA GLY A 157 3.87 3.06 -3.13
C GLY A 157 4.52 3.07 -1.74
N SER A 158 4.73 4.26 -1.17
CA SER A 158 5.26 4.39 0.20
C SER A 158 4.27 3.85 1.24
N GLU A 159 2.97 4.13 1.09
CA GLU A 159 1.91 3.55 1.92
C GLU A 159 1.82 2.02 1.77
N LEU A 160 2.03 1.51 0.55
CA LEU A 160 2.11 0.08 0.30
C LEU A 160 3.30 -0.56 1.03
N LEU A 161 4.47 0.08 1.07
CA LEU A 161 5.60 -0.41 1.84
C LEU A 161 5.33 -0.40 3.36
N VAL A 162 4.66 0.62 3.88
CA VAL A 162 4.18 0.60 5.27
C VAL A 162 3.28 -0.61 5.52
N PHE A 163 2.34 -0.87 4.62
CA PHE A 163 1.49 -2.06 4.69
C PHE A 163 2.30 -3.37 4.69
N MET A 164 3.29 -3.51 3.81
CA MET A 164 4.16 -4.70 3.78
C MET A 164 4.91 -4.91 5.10
N LEU A 165 5.42 -3.82 5.70
CA LEU A 165 6.08 -3.85 7.01
C LEU A 165 5.09 -4.15 8.14
N GLU A 166 3.83 -3.73 8.06
CA GLU A 166 2.81 -4.11 9.04
C GLU A 166 2.48 -5.61 9.00
N CYS A 167 2.53 -6.22 7.80
CA CYS A 167 2.29 -7.65 7.63
C CYS A 167 3.44 -8.52 8.16
N ASP A 168 4.67 -8.31 7.66
CA ASP A 168 5.84 -9.08 8.10
C ASP A 168 7.14 -8.27 7.93
N LYS A 169 7.53 -7.56 8.99
CA LYS A 169 8.78 -6.76 9.01
C LYS A 169 10.02 -7.60 8.75
N ALA A 170 10.06 -8.82 9.28
CA ALA A 170 11.24 -9.67 9.19
C ALA A 170 11.45 -10.12 7.74
N PHE A 171 10.38 -10.58 7.09
CA PHE A 171 10.40 -10.99 5.70
C PHE A 171 10.79 -9.85 4.76
N VAL A 172 10.22 -8.65 4.93
CA VAL A 172 10.57 -7.49 4.10
C VAL A 172 12.05 -7.11 4.28
N ARG A 173 12.57 -7.11 5.52
CA ARG A 173 13.99 -6.82 5.78
C ARG A 173 14.93 -7.84 5.13
N GLU A 174 14.62 -9.12 5.26
CA GLU A 174 15.39 -10.21 4.67
C GLU A 174 15.45 -10.06 3.14
N TYR A 175 14.32 -9.76 2.51
CA TYR A 175 14.26 -9.50 1.08
C TYR A 175 15.11 -8.29 0.66
N LEU A 176 14.99 -7.16 1.38
CA LEU A 176 15.76 -5.95 1.07
C LEU A 176 17.28 -6.17 1.18
N LEU A 177 17.73 -6.91 2.20
CA LEU A 177 19.14 -7.25 2.37
C LEU A 177 19.64 -8.22 1.30
N TYR A 178 18.84 -9.25 0.99
CA TYR A 178 19.19 -10.23 -0.03
C TYR A 178 19.34 -9.58 -1.42
N GLU A 179 18.40 -8.69 -1.77
CA GLU A 179 18.44 -7.95 -3.03
C GLU A 179 19.66 -7.04 -3.14
N ASP A 180 20.06 -6.37 -2.05
CA ASP A 180 21.21 -5.47 -2.04
C ASP A 180 22.55 -6.23 -2.15
N GLN A 181 22.63 -7.43 -1.55
CA GLN A 181 23.81 -8.30 -1.59
C GLN A 181 23.97 -9.08 -2.90
N SER A 182 22.88 -9.30 -3.63
CA SER A 182 22.85 -10.04 -4.89
C SER A 182 22.41 -9.14 -6.05
N PRO A 183 23.20 -8.11 -6.41
CA PRO A 183 22.87 -7.24 -7.54
C PRO A 183 22.88 -8.05 -8.83
N ASP A 184 21.79 -7.96 -9.59
CA ASP A 184 21.67 -8.62 -10.89
C ASP A 184 22.76 -8.12 -11.85
N PRO A 185 23.70 -8.98 -12.30
CA PRO A 185 24.82 -8.57 -13.14
C PRO A 185 24.41 -8.12 -14.55
N ASP A 186 23.21 -8.48 -15.02
CA ASP A 186 22.76 -8.23 -16.39
C ASP A 186 21.98 -6.92 -16.56
N THR A 187 21.56 -6.28 -15.47
CA THR A 187 20.70 -5.09 -15.50
C THR A 187 21.43 -3.87 -14.91
N LYS A 188 22.12 -3.10 -15.75
CA LYS A 188 22.87 -1.88 -15.34
C LYS A 188 22.04 -0.80 -14.64
N ASP A 189 20.70 -0.89 -14.69
CA ASP A 189 19.74 0.04 -14.09
C ASP A 189 18.91 -0.54 -12.93
N HIS A 190 19.22 -1.76 -12.44
CA HIS A 190 18.50 -2.32 -11.29
C HIS A 190 18.94 -1.63 -9.98
N LYS A 191 18.32 -0.49 -9.69
CA LYS A 191 18.47 0.18 -8.38
C LYS A 191 17.84 -0.71 -7.31
N SER A 192 18.54 -1.14 -6.26
CA SER A 192 17.92 -1.91 -5.16
C SER A 192 16.79 -1.12 -4.48
N LEU A 193 15.77 -1.79 -3.92
CA LEU A 193 14.69 -1.08 -3.21
C LEU A 193 15.23 -0.22 -2.07
N LEU A 194 16.25 -0.71 -1.37
CA LEU A 194 16.92 0.03 -0.29
C LEU A 194 17.58 1.32 -0.81
N SER A 195 18.21 1.27 -2.00
CA SER A 195 18.77 2.47 -2.64
C SER A 195 17.68 3.47 -3.04
N ILE A 196 16.53 3.01 -3.53
CA ILE A 196 15.40 3.87 -3.91
C ILE A 196 14.81 4.58 -2.69
N ILE A 197 14.55 3.83 -1.61
CA ILE A 197 14.03 4.42 -0.36
C ILE A 197 15.02 5.47 0.16
N SER A 198 16.32 5.18 0.10
CA SER A 198 17.36 6.13 0.51
C SER A 198 17.39 7.38 -0.37
N GLU A 199 17.23 7.24 -1.69
CA GLU A 199 17.15 8.37 -2.62
C GLU A 199 15.93 9.25 -2.33
N ILE A 200 14.77 8.65 -2.08
CA ILE A 200 13.54 9.36 -1.69
C ILE A 200 13.75 10.13 -0.39
N VAL A 201 14.34 9.51 0.63
CA VAL A 201 14.62 10.20 1.90
C VAL A 201 15.56 11.38 1.70
N ASN A 202 16.51 11.31 0.77
CA ASN A 202 17.49 12.38 0.58
C ASN A 202 17.00 13.52 -0.32
N SER A 203 16.26 13.20 -1.39
CA SER A 203 16.10 14.10 -2.54
C SER A 203 14.65 14.24 -3.02
N ASP A 204 13.66 13.61 -2.37
CA ASP A 204 12.27 13.73 -2.83
C ASP A 204 11.77 15.19 -2.71
N PRO A 205 11.17 15.76 -3.77
CA PRO A 205 10.64 17.11 -3.72
C PRO A 205 9.45 17.24 -2.75
N ASN A 206 8.77 16.14 -2.44
CA ASN A 206 7.58 16.12 -1.62
C ASN A 206 7.92 15.74 -0.16
N ILE A 207 7.82 16.72 0.73
CA ILE A 207 8.13 16.55 2.15
C ILE A 207 7.32 15.43 2.83
N ASN A 208 6.07 15.20 2.41
CA ASN A 208 5.24 14.16 3.03
C ASN A 208 5.76 12.76 2.67
N ILE A 209 6.17 12.56 1.42
CA ILE A 209 6.75 11.31 0.95
C ILE A 209 8.10 11.10 1.64
N GLN A 210 8.91 12.15 1.73
CA GLN A 210 10.20 12.10 2.42
C GLN A 210 10.04 11.69 3.89
N LEU A 211 9.15 12.35 4.65
CA LEU A 211 8.91 12.04 6.07
C LEU A 211 8.38 10.61 6.26
N LEU A 212 7.45 10.17 5.40
CA LEU A 212 6.95 8.80 5.44
C LEU A 212 8.07 7.78 5.20
N ASN A 213 8.98 8.05 4.27
CA ASN A 213 10.10 7.16 4.00
C ASN A 213 11.17 7.20 5.10
N VAL A 214 11.32 8.31 5.83
CA VAL A 214 12.13 8.35 7.06
C VAL A 214 11.56 7.41 8.12
N ASP A 215 10.25 7.42 8.32
CA ASP A 215 9.58 6.52 9.27
C ASP A 215 9.70 5.05 8.82
N ILE A 216 9.54 4.77 7.53
CA ILE A 216 9.78 3.44 6.94
C ILE A 216 11.21 2.98 7.22
N MET A 217 12.22 3.81 6.93
CA MET A 217 13.62 3.49 7.19
C MET A 217 13.86 3.21 8.67
N ARG A 218 13.26 4.00 9.56
CA ARG A 218 13.34 3.75 11.00
C ARG A 218 12.75 2.39 11.37
N VAL A 219 11.60 2.03 10.82
CA VAL A 219 10.98 0.71 11.07
C VAL A 219 11.84 -0.41 10.50
N ILE A 220 12.45 -0.25 9.31
CA ILE A 220 13.36 -1.24 8.74
C ILE A 220 14.58 -1.45 9.64
N LEU A 221 15.14 -0.36 10.19
CA LEU A 221 16.34 -0.37 11.03
C LEU A 221 16.11 -0.78 12.50
N ASP A 222 14.85 -0.79 12.97
CA ASP A 222 14.54 -1.18 14.35
C ASP A 222 14.71 -2.70 14.55
N THR A 223 15.94 -3.12 14.85
CA THR A 223 16.33 -4.51 15.10
C THR A 223 16.10 -4.96 16.53
N SER A 224 15.32 -4.23 17.33
CA SER A 224 15.05 -4.57 18.74
C SER A 224 14.46 -5.98 18.95
N SER A 225 14.00 -6.65 17.89
CA SER A 225 13.47 -8.02 17.89
C SER A 225 14.24 -9.05 17.06
N THR A 226 15.32 -8.68 16.34
CA THR A 226 16.04 -9.58 15.40
C THR A 226 17.54 -9.62 15.69
N GLY A 227 18.17 -10.80 15.54
CA GLY A 227 19.56 -11.07 15.93
C GLY A 227 20.61 -10.12 15.36
N LEU A 228 21.74 -10.00 16.08
CA LEU A 228 22.84 -9.03 15.87
C LEU A 228 23.48 -9.06 14.47
N GLU A 229 23.38 -10.16 13.72
CA GLU A 229 24.04 -10.32 12.41
C GLU A 229 23.38 -9.46 11.32
N SER A 230 22.04 -9.35 11.31
CA SER A 230 21.28 -8.53 10.35
C SER A 230 21.55 -7.03 10.54
N PHE A 231 21.97 -6.61 11.73
CA PHE A 231 22.23 -5.21 12.06
C PHE A 231 23.51 -4.68 11.42
N SER A 232 24.53 -5.53 11.24
CA SER A 232 25.83 -5.15 10.68
C SER A 232 25.75 -4.68 9.21
N GLY A 233 24.96 -5.38 8.38
CA GLY A 233 24.76 -5.01 6.98
C GLY A 233 24.04 -3.67 6.80
N PHE A 234 23.07 -3.35 7.67
CA PHE A 234 22.40 -2.04 7.64
C PHE A 234 23.28 -0.89 8.13
N ILE A 235 24.26 -1.15 9.01
CA ILE A 235 25.21 -0.14 9.49
C ILE A 235 26.19 0.27 8.38
N GLU A 236 26.66 -0.65 7.54
CA GLU A 236 27.58 -0.30 6.42
C GLU A 236 26.89 0.59 5.38
N VAL A 237 25.62 0.29 5.07
CA VAL A 237 24.75 1.16 4.26
C VAL A 237 24.72 2.56 4.89
N PHE A 238 24.44 2.65 6.19
CA PHE A 238 24.36 3.93 6.90
C PHE A 238 25.65 4.78 6.86
N TYR A 239 26.83 4.18 6.99
CA TYR A 239 28.10 4.92 6.96
C TYR A 239 28.38 5.58 5.60
N LEU A 240 27.95 4.95 4.49
CA LEU A 240 28.10 5.47 3.14
C LEU A 240 27.22 6.70 2.85
N PHE A 241 26.10 6.88 3.56
CA PHE A 241 25.13 7.96 3.32
C PHE A 241 25.23 9.13 4.33
N SER A 242 26.27 9.16 5.18
CA SER A 242 26.29 9.90 6.46
C SER A 242 26.54 11.42 6.45
N LEU A 243 26.86 12.09 5.33
CA LEU A 243 27.22 13.53 5.39
C LEU A 243 26.02 14.50 5.35
N THR A 244 24.90 14.14 4.73
CA THR A 244 23.68 14.97 4.71
C THR A 244 22.67 14.59 5.80
N PHE A 245 22.84 13.39 6.38
CA PHE A 245 21.87 12.74 7.26
C PHE A 245 21.99 13.13 8.75
N PHE A 246 23.10 13.75 9.15
CA PHE A 246 23.43 14.00 10.57
C PHE A 246 22.42 14.92 11.27
N CYS A 247 21.76 15.83 10.56
CA CYS A 247 20.80 16.77 11.18
C CYS A 247 19.42 16.16 11.46
N VAL A 248 18.94 15.22 10.65
CA VAL A 248 17.61 14.61 10.80
C VAL A 248 17.65 13.46 11.83
N LEU A 249 18.73 12.67 11.83
CA LEU A 249 18.91 11.59 12.79
C LEU A 249 19.18 12.07 14.21
N LEU A 250 19.90 13.19 14.39
CA LEU A 250 20.15 13.72 15.73
C LEU A 250 18.86 14.03 16.48
N PHE A 251 17.77 14.43 15.81
CA PHE A 251 16.51 14.71 16.50
C PHE A 251 15.72 13.44 16.88
N PHE A 252 15.86 12.36 16.12
CA PHE A 252 15.04 11.14 16.31
C PHE A 252 15.78 9.96 16.99
N PHE A 253 17.11 9.89 16.90
CA PHE A 253 17.92 8.78 17.41
C PHE A 253 18.62 9.04 18.75
N ILE A 254 18.56 10.26 19.31
CA ILE A 254 19.07 10.54 20.68
C ILE A 254 18.61 9.49 21.72
N PRO A 255 17.34 9.06 21.77
CA PRO A 255 16.93 8.05 22.76
C PRO A 255 17.45 6.63 22.47
N TYR A 256 17.83 6.31 21.22
CA TYR A 256 18.37 4.99 20.86
C TYR A 256 19.90 4.94 21.02
N PHE A 257 20.62 6.02 20.71
CA PHE A 257 22.06 6.12 20.96
C PHE A 257 22.38 6.08 22.46
N TYR A 258 21.53 6.69 23.30
CA TYR A 258 21.70 6.64 24.75
C TYR A 258 21.60 5.23 25.33
N LYS A 259 20.85 4.33 24.67
CA LYS A 259 20.71 2.93 25.05
C LYS A 259 21.92 2.08 24.65
N PHE A 260 22.70 2.54 23.66
CA PHE A 260 23.89 1.87 23.13
C PHE A 260 25.18 2.30 23.86
N CYS A 261 25.25 3.52 24.39
CA CYS A 261 26.41 4.00 25.17
C CYS A 261 26.48 3.46 26.62
N HIS A 262 25.49 2.67 27.06
CA HIS A 262 25.40 2.16 28.44
C HIS A 262 25.40 0.63 28.55
N LEU A 263 25.78 -0.08 27.48
CA LEU A 263 26.04 -1.52 27.41
C LEU A 263 27.48 -1.74 26.91
#